data_AF-A0A956SG21-F1
#
_entry.id   AF-A0A956SG21-F1
#
_cell.length_a   1.000
_cell.length_b   1.000
_cell.length_c   1.000
_cell.angle_alpha   90.00
_cell.angle_beta   90.00
_cell.angle_gamma   90.00
#
_symmetry.space_group_name_H-M   'P 1'
#
loop_
_entity.id
_entity.type
_entity.pdbx_description
1 polymer ?
#
loop_
_entity_poly.entity_id
_entity_poly.type
_entity_poly.pdbx_seq_one_letter_code
_entity_poly.pdbx_strand_id
1 'polypeptide(L)'
;MNSRNPNRSTRLLGLLPALPVDVLSPGVGSSSRVGFPSLLLHALLPIVLFLLVVVAPATALASPAAVGACCFPGDTCFVLDDLECDAQGGEFAGEGTTCDPSPCFGACCVPTGGCELYSESECFSRDGEFIGYLEECLPELCPEGGLCCFPEGCWWFTYDACREAGGQPLGVEGACQWCRGACCLADGTCLELFEADCDAAGGSFEGIVTDCEPESCASADVPETHSAVVPTLQIYPNPARSMVTLGVQAASSAPARVQIVDSSGRMAWSGTIEGSTGIRETTIPVGADAHPPVPAGVYYVLVTMDETRASARLVVSR
;
A
#
# COMPACT_ATOMS: atom_id res chain seq x y z
N MET A 1 15.55 15.40 42.91
CA MET A 1 14.18 15.76 43.36
C MET A 1 13.27 14.70 42.77
N ASN A 2 12.91 13.64 43.52
CA ASN A 2 11.68 13.54 44.32
C ASN A 2 10.44 14.02 43.53
N SER A 3 9.34 13.27 43.38
CA SER A 3 8.78 12.27 44.28
C SER A 3 7.66 11.47 43.61
N ARG A 4 7.51 10.21 44.06
CA ARG A 4 6.25 9.45 44.20
C ARG A 4 5.14 10.34 44.83
N ASN A 5 3.84 10.12 44.68
CA ASN A 5 3.07 9.07 45.37
C ASN A 5 1.55 9.39 45.17
N PRO A 6 0.64 8.43 45.46
CA PRO A 6 -0.79 8.42 45.22
C PRO A 6 -1.61 8.85 46.45
N ASN A 7 -2.94 8.83 46.34
CA ASN A 7 -3.87 8.62 47.46
C ASN A 7 -5.28 8.30 46.92
N ARG A 8 -6.25 7.64 47.58
CA ARG A 8 -6.36 6.60 48.63
C ARG A 8 -7.81 6.70 49.16
N SER A 9 -8.53 5.57 49.24
CA SER A 9 -9.70 5.28 50.13
C SER A 9 -10.97 6.14 49.99
N THR A 10 -12.20 5.61 50.11
CA THR A 10 -12.77 5.12 51.39
C THR A 10 -14.07 4.32 51.15
N ARG A 11 -14.28 3.29 51.99
CA ARG A 11 -15.50 2.47 52.16
C ARG A 11 -16.77 3.31 52.38
N LEU A 12 -17.94 2.77 52.03
CA LEU A 12 -19.10 2.76 52.94
C LEU A 12 -20.08 1.61 52.63
N LEU A 13 -20.51 0.96 53.71
CA LEU A 13 -21.48 -0.14 53.84
C LEU A 13 -22.94 0.37 53.84
N GLY A 14 -23.87 -0.53 53.51
CA GLY A 14 -25.27 -0.56 54.00
C GLY A 14 -26.30 -0.78 52.88
N LEU A 15 -27.36 -1.59 52.98
CA LEU A 15 -28.02 -2.27 54.10
C LEU A 15 -28.99 -3.35 53.54
N LEU A 16 -29.12 -4.49 54.25
CA LEU A 16 -30.19 -5.51 54.16
C LEU A 16 -31.45 -5.06 54.94
N PRO A 17 -32.64 -5.68 54.76
CA PRO A 17 -33.09 -6.82 55.63
C PRO A 17 -33.92 -7.90 54.87
N ALA A 18 -33.73 -9.22 55.08
CA ALA A 18 -34.26 -10.15 56.11
C ALA A 18 -35.81 -10.38 56.04
N LEU A 19 -36.33 -11.58 55.73
CA LEU A 19 -36.76 -12.72 56.61
C LEU A 19 -37.79 -13.60 55.83
N PRO A 20 -38.32 -14.77 56.30
CA PRO A 20 -37.87 -15.74 57.32
C PRO A 20 -37.85 -17.22 56.83
N VAL A 21 -37.35 -18.08 57.71
CA VAL A 21 -37.28 -19.55 57.64
C VAL A 21 -38.41 -20.10 58.53
N ASP A 22 -39.23 -21.02 58.06
CA ASP A 22 -40.18 -21.76 58.91
C ASP A 22 -40.20 -23.27 58.62
N VAL A 23 -39.70 -23.98 59.61
CA VAL A 23 -40.02 -25.30 60.18
C VAL A 23 -41.18 -26.09 59.56
N LEU A 24 -40.92 -27.33 59.12
CA LEU A 24 -41.89 -28.44 59.22
C LEU A 24 -41.19 -29.78 59.54
N SER A 25 -41.54 -30.33 60.71
CA SER A 25 -41.23 -31.70 61.18
C SER A 25 -42.17 -32.75 60.57
N PRO A 26 -41.85 -34.06 60.67
CA PRO A 26 -42.53 -35.12 59.94
C PRO A 26 -43.77 -35.65 60.68
N GLY A 27 -44.87 -35.82 59.96
CA GLY A 27 -46.09 -36.48 60.42
C GLY A 27 -46.25 -37.86 59.78
N VAL A 28 -46.27 -38.90 60.62
CA VAL A 28 -46.57 -40.29 60.27
C VAL A 28 -48.02 -40.41 59.82
N GLY A 29 -48.26 -41.08 58.68
CA GLY A 29 -49.61 -41.30 58.15
C GLY A 29 -49.71 -42.50 57.22
N SER A 30 -50.02 -43.66 57.83
CA SER A 30 -50.95 -44.69 57.32
C SER A 30 -50.82 -45.18 55.87
N SER A 31 -50.29 -46.41 55.75
CA SER A 31 -50.46 -47.34 54.64
C SER A 31 -51.93 -47.46 54.20
N SER A 32 -52.20 -47.21 52.91
CA SER A 32 -53.45 -47.63 52.27
C SER A 32 -53.16 -48.02 50.82
N ARG A 33 -53.17 -49.33 50.56
CA ARG A 33 -53.17 -49.90 49.22
C ARG A 33 -54.46 -49.46 48.52
N VAL A 34 -54.34 -48.58 47.53
CA VAL A 34 -55.42 -48.31 46.59
C VAL A 34 -55.02 -48.92 45.25
N GLY A 35 -55.78 -49.93 44.83
CA GLY A 35 -55.57 -50.64 43.58
C GLY A 35 -55.65 -49.68 42.40
N PHE A 36 -54.62 -49.72 41.54
CA PHE A 36 -54.58 -48.99 40.28
C PHE A 36 -55.64 -49.55 39.33
N PRO A 37 -56.64 -48.75 38.89
CA PRO A 37 -57.54 -49.18 37.85
C PRO A 37 -56.79 -49.15 36.50
N SER A 38 -56.80 -50.29 35.81
CA SER A 38 -56.10 -50.59 34.54
C SER A 38 -56.48 -49.71 33.33
N LEU A 39 -57.26 -48.64 33.54
CA LEU A 39 -57.73 -47.70 32.53
C LEU A 39 -56.84 -46.44 32.37
N LEU A 40 -56.03 -46.10 33.37
CA LEU A 40 -55.06 -44.98 33.27
C LEU A 40 -53.84 -45.31 32.40
N LEU A 41 -53.53 -46.60 32.21
CA LEU A 41 -52.41 -47.05 31.39
C LEU A 41 -52.66 -46.83 29.88
N HIS A 42 -53.92 -46.88 29.44
CA HIS A 42 -54.29 -46.69 28.03
C HIS A 42 -54.43 -45.22 27.61
N ALA A 43 -54.69 -44.30 28.55
CA ALA A 43 -54.77 -42.86 28.28
C ALA A 43 -53.40 -42.17 28.32
N LEU A 44 -52.45 -42.72 29.08
CA LEU A 44 -51.07 -42.22 29.14
C LEU A 44 -50.17 -42.80 28.05
N LEU A 45 -50.47 -44.00 27.52
CA LEU A 45 -49.69 -44.61 26.44
C LEU A 45 -49.58 -43.72 25.18
N PRO A 46 -50.65 -43.12 24.63
CA PRO A 46 -50.53 -42.25 23.46
C PRO A 46 -49.86 -40.90 23.80
N ILE A 47 -50.00 -40.39 25.02
CA ILE A 47 -49.36 -39.14 25.46
C ILE A 47 -47.86 -39.36 25.69
N VAL A 48 -47.47 -40.49 26.27
CA VAL A 48 -46.08 -40.91 26.45
C VAL A 48 -45.47 -41.27 25.09
N LEU A 49 -46.20 -41.91 24.17
CA LEU A 49 -45.73 -42.17 22.82
C LEU A 49 -45.57 -40.87 22.02
N PHE A 50 -46.48 -39.91 22.17
CA PHE A 50 -46.38 -38.58 21.56
C PHE A 50 -45.22 -37.78 22.16
N LEU A 51 -45.00 -37.84 23.48
CA LEU A 51 -43.83 -37.23 24.12
C LEU A 51 -42.52 -37.95 23.75
N LEU A 52 -42.51 -39.26 23.54
CA LEU A 52 -41.33 -39.99 23.06
C LEU A 52 -41.02 -39.71 21.57
N VAL A 53 -42.02 -39.34 20.77
CA VAL A 53 -41.87 -38.97 19.35
C VAL A 53 -41.58 -37.47 19.16
N VAL A 54 -42.07 -36.60 20.06
CA VAL A 54 -41.91 -35.13 19.99
C VAL A 54 -40.77 -34.60 20.88
N VAL A 55 -40.39 -35.35 21.93
CA VAL A 55 -39.20 -35.11 22.78
C VAL A 55 -38.13 -36.19 22.54
N ALA A 56 -38.22 -36.92 21.41
CA ALA A 56 -36.99 -37.38 20.81
C ALA A 56 -36.15 -36.10 20.62
N PRO A 57 -34.96 -35.97 21.23
CA PRO A 57 -34.09 -34.90 20.79
C PRO A 57 -34.03 -35.06 19.27
N ALA A 58 -33.99 -33.96 18.55
CA ALA A 58 -33.42 -34.01 17.23
C ALA A 58 -32.01 -34.59 17.42
N THR A 59 -31.88 -35.92 17.41
CA THR A 59 -30.74 -36.59 16.83
C THR A 59 -30.87 -36.18 15.38
N ALA A 60 -30.45 -34.92 15.13
CA ALA A 60 -30.03 -34.48 13.85
C ALA A 60 -29.25 -35.67 13.30
N LEU A 61 -29.58 -36.04 12.08
CA LEU A 61 -28.68 -36.75 11.23
C LEU A 61 -27.44 -35.84 11.09
N ALA A 62 -26.62 -35.77 12.15
CA ALA A 62 -25.26 -35.28 12.07
C ALA A 62 -24.61 -36.36 11.21
N SER A 63 -24.66 -36.13 9.89
CA SER A 63 -23.67 -36.64 8.99
C SER A 63 -22.33 -36.49 9.71
N PRO A 64 -21.45 -37.51 9.76
CA PRO A 64 -20.14 -37.33 10.38
C PRO A 64 -19.59 -36.01 9.88
N ALA A 65 -19.37 -35.05 10.79
CA ALA A 65 -18.96 -33.72 10.40
C ALA A 65 -17.73 -33.91 9.53
N ALA A 66 -17.81 -33.38 8.31
CA ALA A 66 -16.73 -33.42 7.35
C ALA A 66 -15.53 -32.73 8.01
N VAL A 67 -14.54 -33.52 8.45
CA VAL A 67 -13.34 -32.98 9.09
C VAL A 67 -12.28 -32.65 8.05
N GLY A 68 -11.43 -31.68 8.38
CA GLY A 68 -10.32 -31.22 7.57
C GLY A 68 -9.27 -30.54 8.44
N ALA A 69 -8.13 -30.19 7.85
CA ALA A 69 -7.10 -29.41 8.52
C ALA A 69 -7.59 -27.99 8.82
N CYS A 70 -7.29 -27.52 10.02
CA CYS A 70 -7.60 -26.20 10.53
C CYS A 70 -6.29 -25.53 10.94
N CYS A 71 -5.99 -24.40 10.30
CA CYS A 71 -4.74 -23.67 10.42
C CYS A 71 -4.84 -22.54 11.44
N PHE A 72 -3.86 -22.48 12.35
CA PHE A 72 -3.80 -21.53 13.45
C PHE A 72 -2.42 -20.84 13.50
N PRO A 73 -2.34 -19.62 14.09
CA PRO A 73 -1.09 -18.91 14.30
C PRO A 73 0.00 -19.77 14.97
N GLY A 74 1.25 -19.55 14.59
CA GLY A 74 2.42 -20.30 15.04
C GLY A 74 2.53 -21.68 14.39
N ASP A 75 2.05 -21.82 13.16
CA ASP A 75 2.08 -23.05 12.34
C ASP A 75 1.37 -24.25 12.98
N THR A 76 0.39 -23.98 13.83
CA THR A 76 -0.38 -25.04 14.50
C THR A 76 -1.49 -25.54 13.58
N CYS A 77 -1.60 -26.86 13.43
CA CYS A 77 -2.63 -27.50 12.62
C CYS A 77 -3.36 -28.58 13.41
N PHE A 78 -4.70 -28.53 13.42
CA PHE A 78 -5.55 -29.59 13.95
C PHE A 78 -6.54 -30.08 12.90
N VAL A 79 -6.92 -31.35 12.95
CA VAL A 79 -8.02 -31.87 12.14
C VAL A 79 -9.31 -31.68 12.91
N LEU A 80 -10.13 -30.73 12.47
CA LEU A 80 -11.39 -30.29 13.09
C LEU A 80 -12.49 -30.28 12.01
N ASP A 81 -13.75 -30.18 12.41
CA ASP A 81 -14.79 -29.77 11.46
C ASP A 81 -14.77 -28.24 11.24
N ASP A 82 -15.41 -27.79 10.16
CA ASP A 82 -15.45 -26.38 9.75
C ASP A 82 -15.99 -25.44 10.85
N LEU A 83 -17.03 -25.87 11.56
CA LEU A 83 -17.65 -25.07 12.63
C LEU A 83 -16.73 -24.99 13.86
N GLU A 84 -16.10 -26.10 14.24
CA GLU A 84 -15.12 -26.13 15.32
C GLU A 84 -13.85 -25.33 14.99
N CYS A 85 -13.44 -25.32 13.73
CA CYS A 85 -12.31 -24.55 13.23
C CYS A 85 -12.57 -23.04 13.33
N ASP A 86 -13.69 -22.57 12.76
CA ASP A 86 -14.12 -21.16 12.83
C ASP A 86 -14.36 -20.70 14.27
N ALA A 87 -15.00 -21.54 15.10
CA ALA A 87 -15.24 -21.23 16.50
C ALA A 87 -13.97 -21.03 17.33
N GLN A 88 -12.84 -21.61 16.89
CA GLN A 88 -11.52 -21.46 17.50
C GLN A 88 -10.67 -20.38 16.82
N GLY A 89 -11.20 -19.70 15.79
CA GLY A 89 -10.51 -18.66 15.03
C GLY A 89 -9.43 -19.19 14.09
N GLY A 90 -9.55 -20.45 13.66
CA GLY A 90 -8.67 -21.04 12.66
C GLY A 90 -9.27 -20.96 11.26
N GLU A 91 -8.43 -21.26 10.26
CA GLU A 91 -8.81 -21.24 8.85
C GLU A 91 -8.91 -22.67 8.31
N PHE A 92 -10.09 -23.03 7.79
CA PHE A 92 -10.42 -24.39 7.39
C PHE A 92 -9.94 -24.69 5.96
N ALA A 93 -9.05 -25.68 5.82
CA ALA A 93 -8.46 -26.07 4.54
C ALA A 93 -9.39 -26.91 3.63
N GLY A 94 -10.58 -27.21 4.12
CA GLY A 94 -11.57 -28.01 3.40
C GLY A 94 -11.62 -29.47 3.86
N GLU A 95 -12.76 -30.11 3.60
CA GLU A 95 -13.01 -31.50 3.97
C GLU A 95 -11.96 -32.47 3.41
N GLY A 96 -11.53 -33.43 4.24
CA GLY A 96 -10.61 -34.50 3.84
C GLY A 96 -9.14 -34.08 3.79
N THR A 97 -8.82 -32.81 4.05
CA THR A 97 -7.44 -32.37 4.24
C THR A 97 -6.88 -32.86 5.58
N THR A 98 -5.55 -33.04 5.65
CA THR A 98 -4.84 -33.59 6.82
C THR A 98 -3.74 -32.64 7.27
N CYS A 99 -3.31 -32.70 8.53
CA CYS A 99 -2.18 -31.91 9.05
C CYS A 99 -0.79 -32.53 8.82
N ASP A 100 -0.71 -33.67 8.13
CA ASP A 100 0.55 -34.33 7.77
C ASP A 100 0.51 -34.83 6.31
N PRO A 101 1.16 -34.12 5.37
CA PRO A 101 1.87 -32.85 5.56
C PRO A 101 0.90 -31.71 5.90
N SER A 102 1.36 -30.74 6.70
CA SER A 102 0.54 -29.56 7.05
C SER A 102 0.20 -28.75 5.79
N PRO A 103 -1.06 -28.35 5.57
CA PRO A 103 -1.44 -27.48 4.47
C PRO A 103 -1.35 -25.99 4.84
N CYS A 104 -0.92 -25.67 6.07
CA CYS A 104 -0.94 -24.33 6.65
C CYS A 104 0.21 -23.44 6.15
N PHE A 105 0.20 -23.22 4.84
CA PHE A 105 1.01 -22.24 4.13
C PHE A 105 0.11 -21.11 3.66
N GLY A 106 0.70 -19.96 3.38
CA GLY A 106 -0.02 -18.79 2.92
C GLY A 106 0.88 -17.84 2.16
N ALA A 107 0.26 -16.90 1.46
CA ALA A 107 0.96 -15.82 0.77
C ALA A 107 1.79 -15.00 1.77
N CYS A 108 3.08 -14.89 1.47
CA CYS A 108 4.04 -14.09 2.21
C CYS A 108 4.63 -13.04 1.27
N CYS A 109 4.44 -11.77 1.61
CA CYS A 109 5.08 -10.67 0.91
C CYS A 109 6.49 -10.47 1.48
N VAL A 110 7.51 -10.85 0.70
CA VAL A 110 8.91 -10.73 1.14
C VAL A 110 9.47 -9.33 0.87
N PRO A 111 10.40 -8.81 1.70
CA PRO A 111 10.95 -7.47 1.54
C PRO A 111 11.67 -7.23 0.21
N THR A 112 12.20 -8.28 -0.43
CA THR A 112 12.87 -8.18 -1.73
C THR A 112 11.90 -7.97 -2.90
N GLY A 113 10.60 -7.87 -2.62
CA GLY A 113 9.54 -7.88 -3.61
C GLY A 113 9.15 -9.31 -3.98
N GLY A 114 7.88 -9.48 -4.34
CA GLY A 114 7.30 -10.76 -4.71
C GLY A 114 6.47 -11.40 -3.60
N CYS A 115 5.66 -12.37 -4.02
CA CYS A 115 4.86 -13.21 -3.15
C CYS A 115 5.37 -14.64 -3.25
N GLU A 116 5.66 -15.26 -2.10
CA GLU A 116 5.99 -16.68 -1.99
C GLU A 116 5.07 -17.36 -0.97
N LEU A 117 4.87 -18.68 -1.10
CA LEU A 117 4.12 -19.44 -0.11
C LEU A 117 5.05 -19.92 1.00
N TYR A 118 4.82 -19.46 2.21
CA TYR A 118 5.57 -19.86 3.41
C TYR A 118 4.62 -20.24 4.54
N SER A 119 5.13 -20.96 5.55
CA SER A 119 4.45 -20.99 6.85
C SER A 119 4.50 -19.58 7.47
N GLU A 120 3.67 -19.32 8.49
CA GLU A 120 3.65 -18.01 9.13
C GLU A 120 5.01 -17.70 9.78
N SER A 121 5.58 -18.68 10.50
CA SER A 121 6.88 -18.47 11.16
C SER A 121 8.03 -18.33 10.15
N GLU A 122 7.98 -19.05 9.04
CA GLU A 122 8.95 -18.90 7.94
C GLU A 122 8.83 -17.52 7.30
N CYS A 123 7.62 -17.02 7.08
CA CYS A 123 7.39 -15.69 6.54
C CYS A 123 8.00 -14.60 7.45
N PHE A 124 7.74 -14.67 8.76
CA PHE A 124 8.31 -13.75 9.73
C PHE A 124 9.84 -13.87 9.85
N SER A 125 10.40 -15.07 9.71
CA SER A 125 11.85 -15.27 9.73
C SER A 125 12.58 -14.61 8.56
N ARG A 126 11.83 -14.27 7.50
CA ARG A 126 12.30 -13.60 6.28
C ARG A 126 11.97 -12.11 6.28
N ASP A 127 11.57 -11.57 7.42
CA ASP A 127 11.09 -10.20 7.58
C ASP A 127 9.88 -9.88 6.67
N GLY A 128 9.13 -10.91 6.24
CA GLY A 128 7.98 -10.78 5.35
C GLY A 128 6.66 -10.53 6.09
N GLU A 129 5.67 -10.05 5.35
CA GLU A 129 4.29 -9.87 5.81
C GLU A 129 3.44 -11.07 5.40
N PHE A 130 2.94 -11.82 6.38
CA PHE A 130 2.07 -12.97 6.17
C PHE A 130 0.63 -12.50 5.95
N ILE A 131 0.05 -12.83 4.80
CA ILE A 131 -1.27 -12.31 4.40
C ILE A 131 -2.41 -13.11 5.03
N GLY A 132 -2.26 -14.42 5.13
CA GLY A 132 -3.29 -15.32 5.66
C GLY A 132 -3.01 -16.77 5.28
N TYR A 133 -3.62 -17.72 5.99
CA TYR A 133 -3.49 -19.14 5.64
C TYR A 133 -4.27 -19.42 4.37
N LEU A 134 -3.80 -20.37 3.56
CA LEU A 134 -4.46 -20.82 2.32
C LEU A 134 -4.62 -19.74 1.24
N GLU A 135 -4.18 -18.51 1.50
CA GLU A 135 -4.10 -17.44 0.52
C GLU A 135 -3.01 -17.76 -0.50
N GLU A 136 -3.39 -17.72 -1.78
CA GLU A 136 -2.48 -17.95 -2.90
C GLU A 136 -1.76 -16.66 -3.29
N CYS A 137 -0.56 -16.79 -3.83
CA CYS A 137 0.16 -15.65 -4.37
C CYS A 137 -0.48 -15.15 -5.67
N LEU A 138 -1.07 -13.95 -5.61
CA LEU A 138 -1.63 -13.24 -6.75
C LEU A 138 -0.78 -12.01 -7.12
N PRO A 139 -0.73 -11.60 -8.40
CA PRO A 139 0.12 -10.49 -8.87
C PRO A 139 -0.09 -9.16 -8.15
N GLU A 140 -1.30 -8.90 -7.64
CA GLU A 140 -1.65 -7.64 -6.95
C GLU A 140 -1.52 -7.74 -5.42
N LEU A 141 -1.28 -8.94 -4.87
CA LEU A 141 -1.32 -9.19 -3.43
C LEU A 141 -0.12 -8.61 -2.69
N CYS A 142 1.05 -8.67 -3.33
CA CYS A 142 2.30 -8.09 -2.85
C CYS A 142 2.76 -7.05 -3.88
N PRO A 143 2.21 -5.82 -3.86
CA PRO A 143 2.58 -4.80 -4.82
C PRO A 143 4.08 -4.55 -4.73
N GLU A 144 4.75 -4.52 -5.88
CA GLU A 144 6.20 -4.28 -5.96
C GLU A 144 6.54 -2.99 -5.20
N GLY A 145 7.28 -3.14 -4.11
CA GLY A 145 7.89 -2.04 -3.39
C GLY A 145 9.32 -1.82 -3.84
N GLY A 146 9.92 -0.73 -3.36
CA GLY A 146 11.30 -0.43 -3.67
C GLY A 146 11.85 0.63 -2.75
N LEU A 147 13.13 0.91 -2.95
CA LEU A 147 13.77 2.06 -2.32
C LEU A 147 13.08 3.34 -2.82
N CYS A 148 12.56 4.13 -1.89
CA CYS A 148 11.95 5.42 -2.15
C CYS A 148 12.88 6.54 -1.68
N CYS A 149 13.31 7.39 -2.61
CA CYS A 149 14.25 8.47 -2.35
C CYS A 149 13.53 9.79 -2.07
N PHE A 150 14.02 10.48 -1.05
CA PHE A 150 13.59 11.81 -0.62
C PHE A 150 14.82 12.72 -0.52
N PRO A 151 14.62 14.05 -0.47
CA PRO A 151 15.73 15.00 -0.36
C PRO A 151 16.62 14.80 0.86
N GLU A 152 16.10 14.23 1.95
CA GLU A 152 16.83 14.02 3.21
C GLU A 152 17.24 12.57 3.47
N GLY A 153 16.92 11.64 2.56
CA GLY A 153 17.19 10.23 2.82
C GLY A 153 16.36 9.28 1.98
N CYS A 154 16.26 8.03 2.43
CA CYS A 154 15.49 7.03 1.74
C CYS A 154 14.80 6.08 2.73
N TRP A 155 13.68 5.52 2.29
CA TRP A 155 12.92 4.52 3.03
C TRP A 155 12.28 3.52 2.06
N TRP A 156 11.87 2.36 2.57
CA TRP A 156 11.14 1.39 1.78
C TRP A 156 9.66 1.76 1.69
N PHE A 157 9.10 1.75 0.49
CA PHE A 157 7.68 2.01 0.22
C PHE A 157 7.20 1.11 -0.91
N THR A 158 5.88 0.91 -1.02
CA THR A 158 5.30 0.51 -2.31
C THR A 158 5.52 1.63 -3.33
N TYR A 159 5.59 1.34 -4.63
CA TYR A 159 5.81 2.40 -5.61
C TYR A 159 4.72 3.49 -5.61
N ASP A 160 3.48 3.12 -5.30
CA ASP A 160 2.38 4.09 -5.20
C ASP A 160 2.49 4.93 -3.93
N ALA A 161 2.72 4.30 -2.78
CA ALA A 161 2.90 5.02 -1.52
C ALA A 161 4.15 5.93 -1.57
N CYS A 162 5.20 5.53 -2.28
CA CYS A 162 6.37 6.36 -2.54
C CYS A 162 5.99 7.65 -3.30
N ARG A 163 5.21 7.50 -4.38
CA ARG A 163 4.75 8.65 -5.17
C ARG A 163 3.77 9.54 -4.40
N GLU A 164 2.88 8.96 -3.61
CA GLU A 164 1.95 9.69 -2.75
C GLU A 164 2.68 10.48 -1.66
N ALA A 165 3.77 9.92 -1.12
CA ALA A 165 4.64 10.61 -0.17
C ALA A 165 5.54 11.68 -0.84
N GLY A 166 5.52 11.79 -2.17
CA GLY A 166 6.34 12.74 -2.93
C GLY A 166 7.78 12.29 -3.17
N GLY A 167 8.10 11.02 -2.92
CA GLY A 167 9.41 10.44 -3.16
C GLY A 167 9.56 9.84 -4.57
N GLN A 168 10.81 9.54 -4.93
CA GLN A 168 11.18 8.92 -6.21
C GLN A 168 11.52 7.42 -6.03
N PRO A 169 10.79 6.49 -6.68
CA PRO A 169 11.05 5.06 -6.57
C PRO A 169 12.26 4.62 -7.42
N LEU A 170 13.16 3.81 -6.85
CA LEU A 170 14.38 3.31 -7.51
C LEU A 170 14.46 1.79 -7.74
N GLY A 171 13.38 1.05 -7.53
CA GLY A 171 13.37 -0.40 -7.72
C GLY A 171 13.67 -1.20 -6.45
N VAL A 172 13.63 -2.53 -6.56
CA VAL A 172 13.85 -3.49 -5.45
C VAL A 172 15.32 -3.73 -5.12
N GLU A 173 16.21 -3.46 -6.07
CA GLU A 173 17.65 -3.58 -5.86
C GLU A 173 18.17 -2.21 -5.44
N GLY A 174 18.79 -2.13 -4.26
CA GLY A 174 19.55 -0.95 -3.86
C GLY A 174 19.68 -0.65 -2.39
N ALA A 175 20.78 0.04 -2.08
CA ALA A 175 21.02 0.60 -0.76
C ALA A 175 20.74 2.11 -0.78
N CYS A 176 20.47 2.69 0.39
CA CYS A 176 20.11 4.10 0.53
C CYS A 176 21.07 5.09 -0.14
N GLN A 177 22.32 4.67 -0.31
CA GLN A 177 23.33 5.42 -1.04
C GLN A 177 22.98 5.72 -2.50
N TRP A 178 22.10 4.95 -3.15
CA TRP A 178 21.65 5.22 -4.52
C TRP A 178 20.64 6.36 -4.61
N CYS A 179 20.14 6.85 -3.48
CA CYS A 179 19.34 8.06 -3.43
C CYS A 179 20.19 9.35 -3.43
N ARG A 180 21.52 9.23 -3.38
CA ARG A 180 22.43 10.36 -3.58
C ARG A 180 22.60 10.65 -5.07
N GLY A 181 23.11 11.84 -5.35
CA GLY A 181 23.52 12.24 -6.67
C GLY A 181 24.63 13.27 -6.64
N ALA A 182 25.12 13.61 -7.82
CA ALA A 182 26.15 14.61 -8.01
C ALA A 182 25.68 15.98 -7.52
N CYS A 183 26.45 16.54 -6.61
CA CYS A 183 26.31 17.88 -6.08
C CYS A 183 27.51 18.74 -6.52
N CYS A 184 27.24 19.72 -7.36
CA CYS A 184 28.25 20.61 -7.92
C CYS A 184 28.38 21.90 -7.12
N LEU A 185 29.49 22.05 -6.41
CA LEU A 185 29.84 23.26 -5.68
C LEU A 185 30.40 24.34 -6.61
N ALA A 186 30.33 25.59 -6.18
CA ALA A 186 30.76 26.75 -6.97
C ALA A 186 32.25 26.76 -7.37
N ASP A 187 33.09 25.99 -6.67
CA ASP A 187 34.51 25.84 -6.97
C ASP A 187 34.83 24.69 -7.96
N GLY A 188 33.79 24.04 -8.49
CA GLY A 188 33.90 22.89 -9.39
C GLY A 188 34.05 21.55 -8.67
N THR A 189 34.03 21.53 -7.33
CA THR A 189 34.02 20.28 -6.57
C THR A 189 32.69 19.53 -6.78
N CYS A 190 32.78 18.24 -7.10
CA CYS A 190 31.63 17.35 -7.14
C CYS A 190 31.60 16.45 -5.91
N LEU A 191 30.47 16.35 -5.23
CA LEU A 191 30.22 15.43 -4.12
C LEU A 191 28.95 14.61 -4.35
N GLU A 192 28.97 13.33 -3.99
CA GLU A 192 27.77 12.49 -3.95
C GLU A 192 26.98 12.76 -2.66
N LEU A 193 25.94 13.57 -2.73
CA LEU A 193 25.14 14.00 -1.57
C LEU A 193 23.65 13.72 -1.78
N PHE A 194 22.88 13.75 -0.71
CA PHE A 194 21.43 13.92 -0.83
C PHE A 194 21.11 15.36 -1.26
N GLU A 195 19.95 15.59 -1.86
CA GLU A 195 19.53 16.92 -2.33
C GLU A 195 19.59 17.97 -1.21
N ALA A 196 19.04 17.66 -0.03
CA ALA A 196 19.04 18.60 1.09
C ALA A 196 20.47 18.90 1.61
N ASP A 197 21.36 17.91 1.60
CA ASP A 197 22.77 18.08 1.97
C ASP A 197 23.51 18.91 0.90
N CYS A 198 23.15 18.75 -0.38
CA CYS A 198 23.69 19.53 -1.48
C CYS A 198 23.28 21.01 -1.38
N ASP A 199 22.00 21.26 -1.12
CA ASP A 199 21.45 22.60 -0.88
C ASP A 199 22.12 23.26 0.32
N ALA A 200 22.32 22.51 1.41
CA ALA A 200 23.00 22.99 2.60
C ALA A 200 24.49 23.32 2.33
N ALA A 201 25.13 22.61 1.41
CA ALA A 201 26.48 22.90 0.93
C ALA A 201 26.55 24.07 -0.08
N GLY A 202 25.40 24.58 -0.53
CA GLY A 202 25.31 25.63 -1.54
C GLY A 202 25.68 25.17 -2.94
N GLY A 203 25.50 23.88 -3.24
CA GLY A 203 25.75 23.28 -4.54
C GLY A 203 24.52 23.23 -5.45
N SER A 204 24.74 22.83 -6.70
CA SER A 204 23.70 22.44 -7.66
C SER A 204 23.55 20.92 -7.64
N PHE A 205 22.34 20.42 -7.39
CA PHE A 205 22.05 19.00 -7.39
C PHE A 205 21.61 18.53 -8.79
N GLU A 206 22.35 17.60 -9.38
CA GLU A 206 22.14 17.15 -10.77
C GLU A 206 21.09 16.04 -10.89
N GLY A 207 20.55 15.58 -9.75
CA GLY A 207 19.48 14.60 -9.67
C GLY A 207 19.93 13.27 -9.05
N ILE A 208 18.95 12.48 -8.61
CA ILE A 208 19.18 11.20 -7.93
C ILE A 208 19.82 10.18 -8.90
N VAL A 209 20.75 9.35 -8.42
CA VAL A 209 21.52 8.37 -9.22
C VAL A 209 22.43 9.00 -10.29
N THR A 210 22.79 10.27 -10.14
CA THR A 210 23.83 10.88 -10.98
C THR A 210 25.18 10.74 -10.29
N ASP A 211 26.19 10.28 -11.01
CA ASP A 211 27.54 10.13 -10.46
C ASP A 211 28.40 11.39 -10.72
N CYS A 212 29.32 11.65 -9.80
CA CYS A 212 30.40 12.61 -9.96
C CYS A 212 31.44 12.12 -10.97
N GLU A 213 31.24 12.48 -12.22
CA GLU A 213 32.19 12.32 -13.32
C GLU A 213 32.96 13.63 -13.57
N PRO A 214 34.14 13.58 -14.22
CA PRO A 214 34.97 14.76 -14.47
C PRO A 214 34.26 15.88 -15.25
N GLU A 215 33.17 15.57 -15.95
CA GLU A 215 32.36 16.54 -16.69
C GLU A 215 31.10 16.97 -15.91
N SER A 216 30.71 16.27 -14.84
CA SER A 216 29.47 16.51 -14.09
C SER A 216 29.40 17.92 -13.50
N CYS A 217 30.54 18.47 -13.08
CA CYS A 217 30.63 19.83 -12.53
C CYS A 217 31.56 20.72 -13.33
N ALA A 218 31.77 20.41 -14.62
CA ALA A 218 32.45 21.30 -15.52
C ALA A 218 31.63 22.60 -15.60
N SER A 219 32.06 23.61 -14.84
CA SER A 219 31.51 24.95 -14.86
C SER A 219 31.43 25.44 -16.30
N ALA A 220 30.22 25.53 -16.87
CA ALA A 220 29.75 26.39 -17.96
C ALA A 220 30.77 26.96 -18.99
N ASP A 221 31.82 26.24 -19.35
CA ASP A 221 32.75 26.56 -20.45
C ASP A 221 32.79 25.44 -21.49
N VAL A 222 32.09 24.32 -21.25
CA VAL A 222 31.60 23.47 -22.33
C VAL A 222 30.18 23.96 -22.61
N PRO A 223 29.88 24.49 -23.82
CA PRO A 223 28.51 24.82 -24.15
C PRO A 223 27.73 23.53 -24.00
N GLU A 224 26.73 23.52 -23.11
CA GLU A 224 25.73 22.45 -23.12
C GLU A 224 25.25 22.28 -24.56
N THR A 225 24.56 21.20 -24.85
CA THR A 225 23.94 20.95 -26.15
C THR A 225 22.83 21.97 -26.50
N HIS A 226 22.97 23.25 -26.12
CA HIS A 226 22.60 24.38 -26.94
C HIS A 226 23.10 24.11 -28.35
N SER A 227 22.16 23.87 -29.26
CA SER A 227 22.38 24.36 -30.60
C SER A 227 22.86 25.81 -30.44
N ALA A 228 24.13 26.08 -30.70
CA ALA A 228 24.70 27.44 -30.72
C ALA A 228 24.06 28.31 -31.82
N VAL A 229 23.00 27.81 -32.44
CA VAL A 229 22.10 28.50 -33.34
C VAL A 229 21.01 29.13 -32.47
N VAL A 230 21.11 30.44 -32.26
CA VAL A 230 19.99 31.20 -31.71
C VAL A 230 18.79 31.04 -32.66
N PRO A 231 17.59 30.68 -32.17
CA PRO A 231 17.15 30.70 -30.77
C PRO A 231 17.57 29.50 -29.91
N THR A 232 17.85 29.73 -28.62
CA THR A 232 17.93 28.64 -27.62
C THR A 232 16.56 28.41 -26.99
N LEU A 233 16.30 27.19 -26.51
CA LEU A 233 15.01 26.76 -25.98
C LEU A 233 15.19 26.03 -24.64
N GLN A 234 14.62 26.59 -23.58
CA GLN A 234 14.52 26.01 -22.26
C GLN A 234 13.09 25.54 -22.01
N ILE A 235 12.93 24.36 -21.40
CA ILE A 235 11.64 23.74 -21.12
C ILE A 235 11.61 23.33 -19.66
N TYR A 236 10.70 23.92 -18.87
CA TYR A 236 10.56 23.59 -17.47
C TYR A 236 9.11 23.77 -16.96
N PRO A 237 8.63 22.96 -16.02
CA PRO A 237 9.23 21.70 -15.60
C PRO A 237 9.19 20.65 -16.72
N ASN A 238 10.11 19.68 -16.69
CA ASN A 238 10.15 18.55 -17.59
C ASN A 238 10.59 17.31 -16.80
N PRO A 239 9.68 16.40 -16.40
CA PRO A 239 8.33 16.20 -16.95
C PRO A 239 7.30 17.28 -16.55
N ALA A 240 6.43 17.65 -17.49
CA ALA A 240 5.31 18.58 -17.29
C ALA A 240 4.01 17.81 -17.02
N ARG A 241 3.17 18.30 -16.07
CA ARG A 241 1.88 17.67 -15.75
C ARG A 241 0.68 18.41 -16.36
N SER A 242 0.50 19.68 -15.96
CA SER A 242 -0.63 20.52 -16.40
C SER A 242 -0.21 21.75 -17.20
N MET A 243 1.04 22.18 -17.03
CA MET A 243 1.62 23.31 -17.74
C MET A 243 3.10 23.11 -17.96
N VAL A 244 3.61 23.70 -19.02
CA VAL A 244 5.03 23.77 -19.34
C VAL A 244 5.39 25.21 -19.70
N THR A 245 6.50 25.69 -19.17
CA THR A 245 7.06 26.99 -19.55
C THR A 245 8.17 26.76 -20.58
N LEU A 246 8.07 27.50 -21.68
CA LEU A 246 9.10 27.56 -22.72
C LEU A 246 9.83 28.89 -22.62
N GLY A 247 11.11 28.86 -22.26
CA GLY A 247 12.02 29.99 -22.36
C GLY A 247 12.69 29.99 -23.74
N VAL A 248 12.36 30.95 -24.60
CA VAL A 248 13.00 31.11 -25.92
C VAL A 248 13.94 32.30 -25.84
N GLN A 249 15.24 32.06 -26.03
CA GLN A 249 16.20 33.14 -26.19
C GLN A 249 16.30 33.51 -27.66
N ALA A 250 15.85 34.72 -28.01
CA ALA A 250 15.79 35.18 -29.39
C ALA A 250 16.92 36.18 -29.72
N ALA A 251 17.55 35.99 -30.90
CA ALA A 251 18.53 36.92 -31.49
C ALA A 251 17.86 38.12 -32.19
N SER A 252 16.59 38.00 -32.55
CA SER A 252 15.82 39.03 -33.26
C SER A 252 14.50 39.30 -32.55
N SER A 253 13.84 40.39 -32.92
CA SER A 253 12.47 40.69 -32.50
C SER A 253 11.43 40.08 -33.43
N ALA A 254 11.77 39.02 -34.18
CA ALA A 254 10.81 38.29 -35.00
C ALA A 254 9.94 37.38 -34.11
N PRO A 255 8.65 37.16 -34.46
CA PRO A 255 7.80 36.25 -33.72
C PRO A 255 8.30 34.80 -33.86
N ALA A 256 8.38 34.10 -32.73
CA ALA A 256 8.77 32.70 -32.69
C ALA A 256 7.53 31.80 -32.81
N ARG A 257 7.46 31.01 -33.87
CA ARG A 257 6.43 29.98 -34.03
C ARG A 257 6.82 28.75 -33.21
N VAL A 258 5.90 28.29 -32.37
CA VAL A 258 6.10 27.13 -31.50
C VAL A 258 5.13 26.02 -31.92
N GLN A 259 5.64 24.80 -32.03
CA GLN A 259 4.86 23.60 -32.30
C GLN A 259 5.26 22.51 -31.32
N ILE A 260 4.29 21.83 -30.72
CA ILE A 260 4.50 20.61 -29.94
C ILE A 260 4.01 19.47 -30.81
N VAL A 261 4.90 18.53 -31.13
CA VAL A 261 4.59 17.36 -31.95
C VAL A 261 4.88 16.08 -31.17
N ASP A 262 4.07 15.05 -31.37
CA ASP A 262 4.35 13.72 -30.82
C ASP A 262 5.49 13.02 -31.57
N SER A 263 5.88 11.82 -31.11
CA SER A 263 6.93 11.01 -31.73
C SER A 263 6.60 10.56 -33.16
N SER A 264 5.33 10.62 -33.58
CA SER A 264 4.90 10.35 -34.96
C SER A 264 4.89 11.59 -35.86
N GLY A 265 5.22 12.77 -35.29
CA GLY A 265 5.20 14.06 -35.97
C GLY A 265 3.82 14.70 -36.05
N ARG A 266 2.80 14.16 -35.37
CA ARG A 266 1.48 14.80 -35.32
C ARG A 266 1.52 15.96 -34.35
N MET A 267 0.93 17.08 -34.76
CA MET A 267 0.85 18.29 -33.96
C MET A 267 -0.15 18.14 -32.83
N ALA A 268 0.33 18.26 -31.60
CA ALA A 268 -0.47 18.29 -30.38
C ALA A 268 -0.87 19.73 -30.01
N TRP A 269 0.03 20.70 -30.22
CA TRP A 269 -0.22 22.10 -29.94
C TRP A 269 0.57 23.00 -30.90
N SER A 270 0.09 24.22 -31.16
CA SER A 270 0.88 25.25 -31.82
C SER A 270 0.48 26.64 -31.35
N GLY A 271 1.43 27.56 -31.38
CA GLY A 271 1.22 28.95 -31.01
C GLY A 271 2.35 29.84 -31.52
N THR A 272 2.31 31.10 -31.12
CA THR A 272 3.32 32.09 -31.48
C THR A 272 3.67 32.92 -30.26
N ILE A 273 4.96 33.08 -30.01
CA ILE A 273 5.50 34.00 -29.02
C ILE A 273 5.86 35.27 -29.80
N GLU A 274 5.31 36.43 -29.43
CA GLU A 274 5.64 37.65 -30.16
C GLU A 274 7.14 37.98 -29.99
N GLY A 275 7.71 38.68 -30.96
CA GLY A 275 9.16 38.86 -30.99
C GLY A 275 9.65 39.92 -30.00
N SER A 276 10.73 39.59 -29.30
CA SER A 276 11.51 40.49 -28.45
C SER A 276 12.95 39.98 -28.38
N THR A 277 13.93 40.87 -28.35
CA THR A 277 15.34 40.47 -28.14
C THR A 277 15.55 39.99 -26.70
N GLY A 278 16.24 38.85 -26.51
CA GLY A 278 16.49 38.27 -25.19
C GLY A 278 15.63 37.04 -24.87
N ILE A 279 15.55 36.65 -23.60
CA ILE A 279 14.77 35.49 -23.16
C ILE A 279 13.31 35.92 -23.01
N ARG A 280 12.40 35.17 -23.65
CA ARG A 280 10.97 35.31 -23.45
C ARG A 280 10.37 33.97 -23.05
N GLU A 281 9.58 34.01 -21.99
CA GLU A 281 8.89 32.85 -21.48
C GLU A 281 7.44 32.86 -21.92
N THR A 282 6.92 31.68 -22.24
CA THR A 282 5.49 31.46 -22.43
C THR A 282 5.09 30.18 -21.72
N THR A 283 3.97 30.21 -21.02
CA THR A 283 3.41 29.04 -20.37
C THR A 283 2.32 28.44 -21.26
N ILE A 284 2.42 27.14 -21.50
CA ILE A 284 1.50 26.39 -22.34
C ILE A 284 0.81 25.34 -21.45
N PRO A 285 -0.53 25.28 -21.44
CA PRO A 285 -1.23 24.18 -20.79
C PRO A 285 -0.95 22.87 -21.53
N VAL A 286 -0.62 21.82 -20.79
CA VAL A 286 -0.45 20.44 -21.27
C VAL A 286 -1.30 19.51 -20.41
N GLY A 287 -1.37 18.23 -20.74
CA GLY A 287 -2.21 17.28 -20.00
C GLY A 287 -3.69 17.37 -20.39
N ALA A 288 -4.54 16.83 -19.51
CA ALA A 288 -5.98 16.65 -19.77
C ALA A 288 -6.77 17.97 -19.81
N ASP A 289 -6.31 18.97 -19.05
CA ASP A 289 -6.98 20.28 -18.95
C ASP A 289 -6.59 21.24 -20.09
N ALA A 290 -5.60 20.87 -20.90
CA ALA A 290 -5.25 21.63 -22.09
C ALA A 290 -6.36 21.55 -23.15
N HIS A 291 -6.47 22.60 -23.96
CA HIS A 291 -7.44 22.65 -25.05
C HIS A 291 -6.75 23.04 -26.37
N PRO A 292 -6.53 22.10 -27.31
CA PRO A 292 -6.82 20.67 -27.20
C PRO A 292 -5.93 19.95 -26.17
N PRO A 293 -6.37 18.82 -25.61
CA PRO A 293 -5.60 18.08 -24.61
C PRO A 293 -4.30 17.54 -25.21
N VAL A 294 -3.22 17.59 -24.42
CA VAL A 294 -1.91 17.02 -24.75
C VAL A 294 -1.67 15.81 -23.84
N PRO A 295 -1.95 14.57 -24.29
CA PRO A 295 -1.87 13.38 -23.43
C PRO A 295 -0.48 13.14 -22.85
N ALA A 296 -0.39 12.32 -21.80
CA ALA A 296 0.90 11.86 -21.30
C ALA A 296 1.69 11.13 -22.40
N GLY A 297 2.98 11.43 -22.51
CA GLY A 297 3.85 10.90 -23.57
C GLY A 297 5.10 11.74 -23.80
N VAL A 298 5.88 11.35 -24.81
CA VAL A 298 7.09 12.07 -25.24
C VAL A 298 6.77 12.90 -26.48
N TYR A 299 7.13 14.17 -26.42
CA TYR A 299 6.90 15.17 -27.45
C TYR A 299 8.20 15.89 -27.80
N TYR A 300 8.20 16.55 -28.96
CA TYR A 300 9.23 17.49 -29.36
C TYR A 300 8.62 18.88 -29.50
N VAL A 301 9.22 19.84 -28.82
CA VAL A 301 8.90 21.26 -29.00
C VAL A 301 9.81 21.80 -30.08
N LEU A 302 9.21 22.31 -31.14
CA LEU A 302 9.88 22.92 -32.29
C LEU A 302 9.63 24.41 -32.26
N VAL A 303 10.69 25.20 -32.27
CA VAL A 303 10.63 26.65 -32.36
C VAL A 303 11.26 27.09 -33.66
N THR A 304 10.54 27.89 -34.44
CA THR A 304 11.04 28.49 -35.68
C THR A 304 10.91 30.00 -35.58
N MET A 305 12.00 30.71 -35.82
CA MET A 305 12.05 32.17 -35.79
C MET A 305 12.89 32.63 -36.98
N ASP A 306 12.35 33.49 -37.83
CA ASP A 306 12.95 33.80 -39.13
C ASP A 306 13.28 32.51 -39.92
N GLU A 307 14.56 32.27 -40.25
CA GLU A 307 15.05 31.03 -40.88
C GLU A 307 15.71 30.04 -39.91
N THR A 308 15.80 30.39 -38.62
CA THR A 308 16.45 29.54 -37.61
C THR A 308 15.43 28.66 -36.90
N ARG A 309 15.91 27.50 -36.44
CA ARG A 309 15.09 26.48 -35.78
C ARG A 309 15.80 25.94 -34.55
N ALA A 310 15.02 25.69 -33.51
CA ALA A 310 15.45 25.01 -32.29
C ALA A 310 14.45 23.91 -31.94
N SER A 311 14.93 22.87 -31.26
CA SER A 311 14.09 21.78 -30.80
C SER A 311 14.54 21.24 -29.46
N ALA A 312 13.60 20.86 -28.60
CA ALA A 312 13.88 20.18 -27.34
C ALA A 312 12.82 19.13 -27.01
N ARG A 313 13.21 18.13 -26.22
CA ARG A 313 12.32 17.03 -25.78
C ARG A 313 11.44 17.49 -24.62
N LEU A 314 10.15 17.22 -24.70
CA LEU A 314 9.17 17.44 -23.63
C LEU A 314 8.55 16.11 -23.22
N VAL A 315 8.57 15.78 -21.94
CA VAL A 315 7.83 14.65 -21.37
C VAL A 315 6.59 15.20 -20.67
N VAL A 316 5.41 14.73 -21.05
CA VAL A 316 4.15 15.03 -20.35
C VAL A 316 3.78 13.81 -19.50
N SER A 317 3.60 13.99 -18.20
CA SER A 317 3.16 12.95 -17.26
C SER A 317 1.71 13.19 -16.80
N ARG A 318 1.07 12.14 -16.28
CA ARG A 318 -0.26 12.25 -15.67
C ARG A 318 -0.21 12.94 -14.32
#